data_AF-A0A950W1E2-F1
#
_entry.id   AF-A0A950W1E2-F1
#
_cell.length_a   1.000
_cell.length_b   1.000
_cell.length_c   1.000
_cell.angle_alpha   90.00
_cell.angle_beta   90.00
_cell.angle_gamma   90.00
#
_symmetry.space_group_name_H-M   'P 1'
#
loop_
_entity.id
_entity.type
_entity.pdbx_description
1 polymer ?
#
loop_
_entity_poly.entity_id
_entity_poly.type
_entity_poly.pdbx_seq_one_letter_code
_entity_poly.pdbx_strand_id
1 'polypeptide(L)' 'PGMAVAIRRCHDRDRYAWFLLVILVPLLGPVWLAIELGIRRGTKGANRFGPDQIR' A
#
# COMPACT_ATOMS: atom_id res chain seq x y z
N PRO A 1 14.06 7.18 1.52
CA PRO A 1 13.15 6.95 2.66
C PRO A 1 11.65 6.76 2.29
N GLY A 2 11.03 7.61 1.45
CA GLY A 2 9.57 7.55 1.19
C GLY A 2 9.08 6.39 0.32
N MET A 3 9.84 5.98 -0.70
CA MET A 3 9.39 4.95 -1.66
C MET A 3 9.36 3.54 -1.04
N ALA A 4 10.34 3.21 -0.21
CA ALA A 4 10.36 1.93 0.52
C ALA A 4 9.15 1.78 1.47
N VAL A 5 8.75 2.87 2.13
CA VAL A 5 7.55 2.91 2.98
C VAL A 5 6.29 2.72 2.14
N ALA A 6 6.18 3.39 0.98
CA ALA A 6 5.04 3.24 0.09
C ALA A 6 4.90 1.79 -0.44
N ILE A 7 6.01 1.14 -0.78
CA ILE A 7 6.04 -0.27 -1.17
C ILE A 7 5.55 -1.16 -0.03
N ARG A 8 6.05 -0.93 1.20
CA ARG A 8 5.62 -1.68 2.38
C ARG A 8 4.12 -1.50 2.65
N ARG A 9 3.62 -0.27 2.61
CA ARG A 9 2.18 0.04 2.78
C ARG A 9 1.30 -0.62 1.73
N CYS A 10 1.81 -0.74 0.51
CA CYS A 10 1.13 -1.47 -0.56
C CYS A 10 1.04 -2.96 -0.24
N HIS A 11 2.15 -3.56 0.21
CA HIS A 11 2.20 -4.96 0.63
C HIS A 11 1.35 -5.23 1.88
N ASP A 12 1.31 -4.31 2.85
CA ASP A 12 0.43 -4.40 4.03
C ASP A 12 -1.05 -4.51 3.62
N ARG A 13 -1.42 -4.07 2.42
CA ARG A 13 -2.78 -4.12 1.87
C ARG A 13 -3.01 -5.30 0.93
N ASP A 14 -2.11 -6.28 0.92
CA ASP A 14 -2.11 -7.44 0.01
C ASP A 14 -2.09 -7.02 -1.49
N ARG A 15 -1.45 -5.89 -1.78
CA ARG A 15 -1.23 -5.37 -3.14
C ARG A 15 0.26 -5.39 -3.48
N TYR A 16 0.60 -5.63 -4.74
CA TYR A 16 1.99 -5.53 -5.22
C TYR A 16 2.41 -4.07 -5.43
N ALA A 17 3.72 -3.81 -5.37
CA ALA A 17 4.29 -2.47 -5.58
C ALA A 17 3.89 -1.78 -6.91
N TRP A 18 3.44 -2.51 -7.93
CA TRP A 18 2.98 -1.93 -9.19
C TRP A 18 1.76 -1.00 -9.02
N PHE A 19 0.98 -1.15 -7.94
CA PHE A 19 -0.12 -0.22 -7.65
C PHE A 19 0.35 1.21 -7.38
N LEU A 20 1.64 1.44 -7.07
CA LEU A 20 2.20 2.79 -6.97
C LEU A 20 2.18 3.52 -8.32
N LEU A 21 2.15 2.81 -9.45
CA LEU A 21 2.04 3.39 -10.78
C LEU A 21 0.69 4.07 -11.02
N VAL A 22 -0.31 3.84 -10.16
CA VAL A 22 -1.60 4.54 -10.20
C VAL A 22 -1.39 6.06 -10.07
N ILE A 23 -0.28 6.52 -9.48
CA ILE A 23 0.08 7.95 -9.42
C ILE A 23 0.18 8.61 -10.80
N LEU A 24 0.42 7.84 -11.86
CA LEU A 24 0.49 8.33 -13.24
C LEU A 24 -0.88 8.75 -13.78
N VAL A 25 -1.98 8.37 -13.12
CA VAL A 25 -3.33 8.85 -13.45
C VAL A 25 -3.52 10.22 -12.80
N PRO A 26 -3.65 11.31 -13.58
CA PRO A 26 -3.76 12.65 -13.03
C PRO A 26 -5.02 12.81 -12.17
N LEU A 27 -4.88 13.54 -11.06
CA LEU A 27 -5.90 13.81 -10.03
C LEU A 27 -6.38 12.57 -9.26
N LEU A 28 -6.89 11.55 -9.93
CA LEU A 28 -7.47 10.35 -9.31
C LEU A 28 -6.41 9.44 -8.69
N GLY A 29 -5.23 9.34 -9.32
CA GLY A 29 -4.16 8.48 -8.88
C GLY A 29 -3.61 8.83 -7.50
N PRO A 30 -3.16 10.08 -7.29
CA PRO A 30 -2.71 10.56 -5.99
C PRO A 30 -3.79 10.47 -4.90
N VAL A 31 -5.05 10.80 -5.23
CA VAL A 31 -6.17 10.70 -4.28
C VAL A 31 -6.39 9.25 -3.83
N TRP A 32 -6.40 8.32 -4.78
CA TRP A 32 -6.55 6.89 -4.49
C TRP A 32 -5.39 6.38 -3.62
N LEU A 33 -4.14 6.71 -3.97
CA LEU A 33 -2.96 6.31 -3.20
C LEU A 33 -2.93 6.92 -1.79
N ALA A 34 -3.34 8.18 -1.64
CA ALA A 34 -3.42 8.84 -0.34
C ALA A 34 -4.41 8.12 0.59
N ILE A 35 -5.57 7.71 0.07
CA ILE A 35 -6.57 6.97 0.83
C ILE A 35 -6.07 5.55 1.14
N GLU A 36 -5.59 4.82 0.13
CA GLU A 36 -5.23 3.40 0.28
C GLU A 36 -3.97 3.20 1.15
N LEU A 37 -2.94 4.02 0.97
CA LEU A 37 -1.68 3.91 1.70
C LEU A 37 -1.68 4.70 3.01
N GLY A 38 -2.33 5.87 3.04
CA GLY A 38 -2.29 6.80 4.16
C GLY A 38 -3.39 6.59 5.21
N ILE A 39 -4.59 6.17 4.81
CA ILE A 39 -5.76 6.13 5.71
C ILE A 39 -6.16 4.70 6.06
N ARG A 40 -6.08 3.76 5.11
CA ARG A 40 -6.58 2.40 5.31
C ARG A 40 -5.61 1.53 6.12
N ARG A 41 -6.15 0.77 7.06
CA ARG A 41 -5.37 -0.23 7.82
C ARG A 41 -4.91 -1.38 6.90
N GLY A 42 -3.74 -1.93 7.19
CA GLY A 42 -3.26 -3.19 6.60
C GLY A 42 -4.28 -4.32 6.74
N THR A 43 -4.18 -5.34 5.88
CA THR A 43 -4.94 -6.59 6.01
C THR A 43 -4.65 -7.23 7.37
N LYS A 44 -5.69 -7.70 8.06
CA LYS A 44 -5.52 -8.41 9.34
C LYS A 44 -5.06 -9.84 9.07
N GLY A 45 -4.04 -10.29 9.80
CA GLY A 45 -3.50 -11.64 9.67
C GLY A 45 -2.51 -11.79 8.51
N ALA A 46 -2.10 -13.03 8.23
CA ALA A 46 -1.13 -13.30 7.18
C ALA A 46 -1.66 -12.89 5.79
N ASN A 47 -0.80 -12.29 4.99
CA ASN A 47 -1.08 -11.95 3.59
C ASN A 47 -0.04 -12.60 2.67
N ARG A 48 -0.13 -12.38 1.35
CA ARG A 48 0.78 -13.00 0.37
C ARG A 48 2.26 -12.61 0.55
N PHE A 49 2.54 -11.58 1.35
CA PHE A 49 3.88 -11.06 1.64
C PHE A 49 4.41 -11.50 3.01
N GLY A 50 3.66 -12.33 3.74
CA GLY A 50 4.08 -12.94 4.99
C GLY A 50 3.09 -12.74 6.15
N PRO A 51 3.43 -13.29 7.32
CA PRO A 51 2.61 -13.14 8.52
C PRO A 51 2.64 -11.69 9.02
N ASP A 52 1.52 -11.25 9.61
CA ASP A 52 1.45 -9.97 10.33
C ASP A 52 2.53 -9.98 11.43
N GLN A 53 3.39 -8.97 11.42
CA GLN A 53 4.54 -8.89 12.33
C GLN A 53 4.11 -8.36 13.70
N ILE A 54 2.88 -7.85 13.81
CA ILE A 54 2.31 -7.32 15.04
C ILE A 54 1.27 -8.34 15.54
N ARG A 55 1.68 -9.14 16.53
CA ARG A 55 0.81 -10.10 17.22
C ARG A 55 -0.13 -9.39 18.19
#